data_AF-A0A3M2TA55-F1
#
_entry.id   AF-A0A3M2TA55-F1
#
_cell.length_a   1.000
_cell.length_b   1.000
_cell.length_c   1.000
_cell.angle_alpha   90.00
_cell.angle_beta   90.00
_cell.angle_gamma   90.00
#
_symmetry.space_group_name_H-M   'P 1'
#
loop_
_entity.id
_entity.type
_entity.pdbx_description
1 polymer ?
#
loop_
_entity_poly.entity_id
_entity_poly.type
_entity_poly.pdbx_seq_one_letter_code
_entity_poly.pdbx_strand_id
1 'polypeptide(L)'
;MVLNSKEKNALFQAPIGDSPKAKLNGNSIFWTLAPAKAPGLSWMPPNCVLEIDDVSQEWTWQDPFDLIHLRFMLGAFTPDEWDDVYKQCYENLNPGGWIEHTEVGIAALCDDGSLPEDNILRTWAPNTIPAAENSGRPIDTIDTMRGAIEKAGFVDVHEKEHKLPVGPWAKDPVLKEAGRLNYHHWASGLEGWGMWILTKFGVPEPWAKEEVQVYTGDLRKELKKPHHHVYQIA
;
A
#
# COMPACT_ATOMS: atom_id res chain seq x y z
N MET A 1 -5.38 -0.88 10.06
CA MET A 1 -4.78 0.47 10.15
C MET A 1 -5.86 1.39 10.70
N VAL A 2 -5.55 2.30 11.63
CA VAL A 2 -6.59 3.25 12.09
C VAL A 2 -6.73 4.35 11.04
N LEU A 3 -7.55 4.07 10.03
CA LEU A 3 -7.91 5.04 9.02
C LEU A 3 -9.08 5.94 9.48
N ASN A 4 -9.80 5.52 10.52
CA ASN A 4 -10.83 6.32 11.18
C ASN A 4 -10.61 6.36 12.70
N SER A 5 -10.18 7.50 13.24
CA SER A 5 -9.93 7.67 14.68
C SER A 5 -11.19 7.67 15.54
N LYS A 6 -12.38 7.81 14.93
CA LYS A 6 -13.67 7.90 15.62
C LYS A 6 -14.40 6.56 15.75
N GLU A 7 -13.94 5.53 15.05
CA GLU A 7 -14.55 4.19 15.06
C GLU A 7 -13.71 3.21 15.87
N LYS A 8 -14.35 2.17 16.40
CA LYS A 8 -13.64 1.06 17.04
C LYS A 8 -12.70 0.44 16.01
N ASN A 9 -11.42 0.29 16.36
CA ASN A 9 -10.39 -0.28 15.48
C ASN A 9 -10.68 -1.77 15.24
N ALA A 10 -11.58 -2.06 14.31
CA ALA A 10 -11.86 -3.40 13.83
C ALA A 10 -10.66 -3.91 13.02
N LEU A 11 -10.40 -5.21 13.10
CA LEU A 11 -9.28 -5.84 12.39
C LEU A 11 -9.47 -5.77 10.86
N PHE A 12 -10.72 -5.68 10.42
CA PHE A 12 -11.20 -5.55 9.05
C PHE A 12 -12.49 -4.71 9.08
N GLN A 13 -12.82 -4.06 7.98
CA GLN A 13 -14.06 -3.29 7.79
C GLN A 13 -15.16 -4.11 7.11
N ALA A 14 -14.81 -5.21 6.44
CA ALA A 14 -15.77 -6.10 5.81
C ALA A 14 -16.85 -6.61 6.80
N PRO A 15 -18.13 -6.70 6.39
CA PRO A 15 -19.25 -7.07 7.27
C PRO A 15 -19.35 -8.60 7.54
N ILE A 16 -18.23 -9.24 7.88
CA ILE A 16 -18.12 -10.71 8.07
C ILE A 16 -18.34 -11.18 9.53
N GLY A 17 -18.82 -10.29 10.40
CA GLY A 17 -18.97 -10.56 11.85
C GLY A 17 -17.64 -10.75 12.57
N ASP A 18 -17.67 -10.92 13.90
CA ASP A 18 -16.45 -10.90 14.73
C ASP A 18 -15.65 -12.22 14.74
N SER A 19 -16.13 -13.29 14.10
CA SER A 19 -15.53 -14.63 14.18
C SER A 19 -15.53 -15.40 12.85
N PRO A 20 -14.90 -14.84 11.79
CA PRO A 20 -14.63 -15.61 10.57
C PRO A 20 -13.67 -16.77 10.86
N LYS A 21 -13.89 -17.89 10.16
CA LYS A 21 -13.21 -19.17 10.36
C LYS A 21 -11.87 -19.24 9.62
N ALA A 22 -11.73 -18.57 8.48
CA ALA A 22 -10.49 -18.53 7.70
C ALA A 22 -10.20 -17.13 7.13
N LYS A 23 -8.96 -16.65 7.32
CA LYS A 23 -8.48 -15.35 6.83
C LYS A 23 -7.14 -15.48 6.13
N LEU A 24 -7.03 -14.89 4.95
CA LEU A 24 -5.74 -14.65 4.30
C LEU A 24 -5.39 -13.16 4.40
N ASN A 25 -4.20 -12.84 4.89
CA ASN A 25 -3.69 -11.47 4.98
C ASN A 25 -2.43 -11.34 4.11
N GLY A 26 -2.56 -10.75 2.92
CA GLY A 26 -1.44 -10.25 2.14
C GLY A 26 -1.01 -8.88 2.64
N ASN A 27 0.19 -8.77 3.19
CA ASN A 27 0.85 -7.47 3.43
C ASN A 27 2.14 -7.44 2.61
N SER A 28 2.39 -6.36 1.88
CA SER A 28 3.67 -6.12 1.18
C SER A 28 4.84 -5.70 2.08
N ILE A 29 4.70 -5.69 3.42
CA ILE A 29 5.79 -5.29 4.34
C ILE A 29 6.83 -6.43 4.53
N PHE A 30 6.78 -7.50 3.73
CA PHE A 30 7.83 -8.53 3.70
C PHE A 30 8.33 -8.81 2.28
N TRP A 31 8.68 -7.79 1.51
CA TRP A 31 9.65 -7.98 0.44
C TRP A 31 11.07 -7.99 1.02
N THR A 32 11.58 -9.17 1.34
CA THR A 32 13.01 -9.45 1.24
C THR A 32 13.20 -10.69 0.39
N LEU A 33 13.78 -10.50 -0.80
CA LEU A 33 14.46 -11.54 -1.58
C LEU A 33 15.57 -12.17 -0.72
N ALA A 34 15.24 -13.20 0.08
CA ALA A 34 16.14 -14.23 0.61
C ALA A 34 15.38 -15.21 1.52
N PRO A 35 15.72 -16.51 1.54
CA PRO A 35 15.06 -17.50 2.36
C PRO A 35 15.51 -17.38 3.82
N ALA A 36 14.89 -16.48 4.58
CA ALA A 36 15.07 -16.46 6.02
C ALA A 36 13.98 -17.33 6.65
N LYS A 37 14.30 -18.60 6.93
CA LYS A 37 13.59 -19.35 7.99
C LYS A 37 13.67 -18.50 9.26
N ALA A 38 12.58 -17.85 9.65
CA ALA A 38 12.53 -17.11 10.91
C ALA A 38 12.51 -18.14 12.07
N PRO A 39 13.58 -18.27 12.88
CA PRO A 39 13.58 -19.21 13.99
C PRO A 39 12.83 -18.60 15.17
N GLY A 40 11.79 -19.27 15.67
CA GLY A 40 11.24 -19.05 17.02
C GLY A 40 10.18 -17.95 17.18
N LEU A 41 9.09 -17.97 16.41
CA LEU A 41 7.93 -17.10 16.65
C LEU A 41 7.07 -17.59 17.84
N SER A 42 7.47 -17.27 19.07
CA SER A 42 6.67 -17.51 20.29
C SER A 42 5.57 -16.45 20.54
N TRP A 43 5.48 -15.43 19.68
CA TRP A 43 4.55 -14.30 19.81
C TRP A 43 3.29 -14.41 18.94
N MET A 44 3.20 -15.42 18.07
CA MET A 44 2.05 -15.60 17.20
C MET A 44 0.87 -16.25 17.94
N PRO A 45 -0.36 -15.78 17.69
CA PRO A 45 -1.55 -16.51 18.10
C PRO A 45 -1.55 -17.94 17.50
N PRO A 46 -2.09 -18.93 18.22
CA PRO A 46 -2.11 -20.32 17.76
C PRO A 46 -2.95 -20.54 16.49
N ASN A 47 -3.80 -19.58 16.14
CA ASN A 47 -4.64 -19.58 14.94
C ASN A 47 -4.05 -18.78 13.78
N CYS A 48 -2.75 -18.50 13.80
CA CYS A 48 -2.05 -17.78 12.73
C CYS A 48 -1.00 -18.68 12.09
N VAL A 49 -0.99 -18.73 10.76
CA VAL A 49 -0.01 -19.45 9.94
C VAL A 49 0.65 -18.40 9.04
N LEU A 50 1.97 -18.46 8.92
CA LEU A 50 2.73 -17.61 8.01
C LEU A 50 3.26 -18.48 6.88
N GLU A 51 2.99 -18.05 5.65
CA GLU A 51 3.41 -18.72 4.43
C GLU A 51 4.19 -17.72 3.58
N ILE A 52 5.25 -18.20 2.93
CA ILE A 52 6.00 -17.45 1.93
C ILE A 52 5.58 -18.01 0.59
N ASP A 53 4.85 -17.21 -0.18
CA ASP A 53 4.33 -17.62 -1.47
C ASP A 53 4.25 -16.44 -2.44
N ASP A 54 4.14 -16.75 -3.72
CA ASP A 54 3.87 -15.78 -4.79
C ASP A 54 2.39 -15.81 -5.14
N VAL A 55 1.66 -14.77 -4.72
CA VAL A 55 0.20 -14.67 -4.89
C VAL A 55 -0.24 -14.56 -6.35
N SER A 56 0.68 -14.34 -7.30
CA SER A 56 0.39 -14.36 -8.74
C SER A 56 0.30 -15.77 -9.33
N GLN A 57 0.85 -16.77 -8.62
CA GLN A 57 0.78 -18.16 -9.05
C GLN A 57 -0.57 -18.77 -8.66
N GLU A 58 -0.84 -19.97 -9.18
CA GLU A 58 -2.04 -20.72 -8.83
C GLU A 58 -2.07 -21.06 -7.33
N TRP A 59 -3.15 -20.63 -6.66
CA TRP A 59 -3.36 -20.84 -5.24
C TRP A 59 -3.57 -22.32 -4.90
N THR A 60 -2.87 -22.82 -3.88
CA THR A 60 -2.86 -24.26 -3.54
C THR A 60 -3.68 -24.62 -2.29
N TRP A 61 -4.37 -23.63 -1.69
CA TRP A 61 -5.23 -23.85 -0.53
C TRP A 61 -6.43 -24.73 -0.88
N GLN A 62 -6.74 -25.69 0.00
CA GLN A 62 -7.85 -26.63 -0.23
C GLN A 62 -9.20 -26.07 0.22
N ASP A 63 -9.18 -25.26 1.27
CA ASP A 63 -10.38 -24.69 1.87
C ASP A 63 -10.49 -23.20 1.50
N PRO A 64 -11.67 -22.74 1.07
CA PRO A 64 -11.91 -21.33 0.79
C PRO A 64 -11.92 -20.47 2.07
N PHE A 65 -11.64 -19.18 1.90
CA PHE A 65 -11.56 -18.20 2.96
C PHE A 65 -12.89 -17.48 3.21
N ASP A 66 -13.08 -16.94 4.41
CA ASP A 66 -14.19 -16.02 4.68
C ASP A 66 -13.80 -14.56 4.38
N LEU A 67 -12.50 -14.27 4.47
CA LEU A 67 -11.90 -12.98 4.18
C LEU A 67 -10.55 -13.15 3.51
N ILE A 68 -10.34 -12.43 2.41
CA ILE A 68 -9.03 -12.20 1.82
C ILE A 68 -8.74 -10.72 1.95
N HIS A 69 -7.64 -10.38 2.60
CA HIS A 69 -7.22 -9.01 2.81
C HIS A 69 -5.90 -8.75 2.07
N LEU A 70 -5.91 -7.80 1.13
CA LEU A 70 -4.74 -7.34 0.38
C LEU A 70 -4.34 -5.95 0.88
N ARG A 71 -3.03 -5.68 0.96
CA ARG A 71 -2.57 -4.38 1.45
C ARG A 71 -1.22 -3.93 0.89
N PHE A 72 -1.22 -2.69 0.41
CA PHE A 72 -0.04 -1.95 -0.07
C PHE A 72 0.72 -2.67 -1.18
N MET A 73 -0.01 -3.20 -2.15
CA MET A 73 0.53 -4.03 -3.24
C MET A 73 0.75 -3.22 -4.54
N LEU A 74 0.62 -1.89 -4.50
CA LEU A 74 0.90 -1.00 -5.63
C LEU A 74 2.26 -1.32 -6.28
N GLY A 75 2.31 -1.36 -7.62
CA GLY A 75 3.50 -1.71 -8.39
C GLY A 75 3.97 -3.17 -8.27
N ALA A 76 3.27 -4.03 -7.51
CA ALA A 76 3.61 -5.44 -7.42
C ALA A 76 3.22 -6.23 -8.67
N PHE A 77 2.17 -5.81 -9.38
CA PHE A 77 1.58 -6.54 -10.50
C PHE A 77 1.47 -5.67 -11.77
N THR A 78 1.52 -6.32 -12.93
CA THR A 78 1.02 -5.74 -14.19
C THR A 78 -0.51 -5.66 -14.14
N PRO A 79 -1.16 -4.91 -15.06
CA PRO A 79 -2.62 -4.87 -15.12
C PRO A 79 -3.28 -6.25 -15.29
N ASP A 80 -2.71 -7.11 -16.13
CA ASP A 80 -3.23 -8.47 -16.36
C ASP A 80 -3.01 -9.36 -15.11
N GLU A 81 -1.86 -9.25 -14.46
CA GLU A 81 -1.60 -9.97 -13.20
C GLU A 81 -2.56 -9.52 -12.08
N TRP A 82 -2.95 -8.24 -12.04
CA TRP A 82 -3.97 -7.76 -11.10
C TRP A 82 -5.34 -8.42 -11.35
N ASP A 83 -5.77 -8.52 -12.60
CA ASP A 83 -7.02 -9.21 -12.95
C ASP A 83 -6.99 -10.67 -12.46
N ASP A 84 -5.87 -11.37 -12.68
CA ASP A 84 -5.69 -12.75 -12.24
C ASP A 84 -5.71 -12.88 -10.71
N VAL A 85 -5.02 -11.99 -9.98
CA VAL A 85 -5.03 -11.98 -8.51
C VAL A 85 -6.44 -11.77 -7.96
N TYR A 86 -7.21 -10.81 -8.47
CA TYR A 86 -8.58 -10.60 -7.99
C TYR A 86 -9.50 -11.76 -8.36
N LYS A 87 -9.32 -12.38 -9.53
CA LYS A 87 -10.06 -13.57 -9.91
C LYS A 87 -9.76 -14.74 -8.97
N GLN A 88 -8.50 -14.98 -8.64
CA GLN A 88 -8.13 -16.00 -7.65
C GLN A 88 -8.73 -15.70 -6.27
N CYS A 89 -8.77 -14.43 -5.86
CA CYS A 89 -9.46 -14.05 -4.63
C CYS A 89 -10.94 -14.42 -4.66
N TYR A 90 -11.62 -14.15 -5.78
CA TYR A 90 -13.04 -14.46 -5.96
C TYR A 90 -13.31 -15.97 -5.89
N GLU A 91 -12.49 -16.77 -6.58
CA GLU A 91 -12.63 -18.23 -6.64
C GLU A 91 -12.33 -18.94 -5.32
N ASN A 92 -11.49 -18.33 -4.46
CA ASN A 92 -11.07 -18.89 -3.18
C ASN A 92 -11.84 -18.33 -1.97
N LEU A 93 -12.96 -17.64 -2.18
CA LEU A 93 -13.85 -17.20 -1.10
C LEU A 93 -15.05 -18.13 -0.94
N ASN A 94 -15.47 -18.32 0.30
CA ASN A 94 -16.77 -18.92 0.60
C ASN A 94 -17.89 -18.05 0.00
N PRO A 95 -19.04 -18.64 -0.39
CA PRO A 95 -20.22 -17.85 -0.70
C PRO A 95 -20.56 -16.89 0.45
N GLY A 96 -20.59 -15.59 0.16
CA GLY A 96 -20.79 -14.53 1.16
C GLY A 96 -19.52 -14.05 1.88
N GLY A 97 -18.35 -14.58 1.51
CA GLY A 97 -17.04 -14.08 1.92
C GLY A 97 -16.70 -12.75 1.26
N TRP A 98 -15.67 -12.07 1.78
CA TRP A 98 -15.31 -10.72 1.37
C TRP A 98 -13.84 -10.62 0.96
N ILE A 99 -13.58 -9.75 -0.01
CA ILE A 99 -12.25 -9.17 -0.22
C ILE A 99 -12.19 -7.80 0.45
N GLU A 100 -11.07 -7.51 1.10
CA GLU A 100 -10.74 -6.17 1.59
C GLU A 100 -9.37 -5.78 1.04
N HIS A 101 -9.33 -4.79 0.15
CA HIS A 101 -8.07 -4.27 -0.39
C HIS A 101 -7.85 -2.85 0.12
N THR A 102 -6.75 -2.63 0.84
CA THR A 102 -6.32 -1.30 1.29
C THR A 102 -5.07 -0.88 0.53
N GLU A 103 -5.12 0.27 -0.12
CA GLU A 103 -4.01 0.82 -0.88
C GLU A 103 -3.64 2.24 -0.44
N VAL A 104 -2.52 2.78 -0.90
CA VAL A 104 -2.12 4.16 -0.66
C VAL A 104 -1.73 4.85 -1.96
N GLY A 105 -2.17 6.09 -2.12
CA GLY A 105 -1.78 6.96 -3.21
C GLY A 105 -0.33 7.45 -3.05
N ILE A 106 0.36 7.62 -4.17
CA ILE A 106 1.77 8.04 -4.19
C ILE A 106 1.92 9.56 -3.94
N ALA A 107 0.90 10.36 -4.26
CA ALA A 107 1.01 11.81 -4.23
C ALA A 107 1.07 12.40 -2.81
N ALA A 108 1.98 13.36 -2.62
CA ALA A 108 1.99 14.22 -1.43
C ALA A 108 0.97 15.36 -1.60
N LEU A 109 -0.15 15.25 -0.88
CA LEU A 109 -1.26 16.20 -0.94
C LEU A 109 -1.27 17.12 0.29
N CYS A 110 -1.94 18.27 0.15
CA CYS A 110 -2.07 19.29 1.18
C CYS A 110 -3.27 20.19 0.85
N ASP A 111 -4.14 20.45 1.84
CA ASP A 111 -5.38 21.22 1.65
C ASP A 111 -5.28 22.69 2.08
N ASP A 112 -4.30 23.05 2.91
CA ASP A 112 -4.28 24.34 3.62
C ASP A 112 -3.15 25.28 3.18
N GLY A 113 -2.47 24.92 2.08
CA GLY A 113 -1.37 25.71 1.52
C GLY A 113 -0.08 25.66 2.34
N SER A 114 -0.01 24.85 3.40
CA SER A 114 1.21 24.71 4.20
C SER A 114 2.37 24.07 3.44
N LEU A 115 2.09 23.35 2.35
CA LEU A 115 3.08 22.86 1.41
C LEU A 115 3.10 23.76 0.15
N PRO A 116 4.18 24.52 -0.11
CA PRO A 116 4.32 25.36 -1.30
C PRO A 116 4.10 24.59 -2.61
N GLU A 117 3.61 25.26 -3.65
CA GLU A 117 3.35 24.63 -4.97
C GLU A 117 4.63 24.13 -5.65
N ASP A 118 5.75 24.81 -5.43
CA ASP A 118 7.07 24.47 -5.96
C ASP A 118 7.88 23.52 -5.05
N ASN A 119 7.25 22.99 -3.98
CA ASN A 119 7.94 22.10 -3.07
C ASN A 119 8.25 20.74 -3.71
N ILE A 120 9.48 20.25 -3.52
CA ILE A 120 9.96 18.99 -4.09
C ILE A 120 9.12 17.76 -3.69
N LEU A 121 8.41 17.77 -2.56
CA LEU A 121 7.50 16.67 -2.20
C LEU A 121 6.40 16.45 -3.26
N ARG A 122 5.98 17.52 -3.93
CA ARG A 122 4.98 17.46 -5.01
C ARG A 122 5.51 16.85 -6.29
N THR A 123 6.84 16.77 -6.46
CA THR A 123 7.45 16.16 -7.64
C THR A 123 7.57 14.63 -7.53
N TRP A 124 7.31 14.04 -6.36
CA TRP A 124 7.41 12.59 -6.16
C TRP A 124 6.54 11.81 -7.15
N ALA A 125 5.22 12.01 -7.12
CA ALA A 125 4.31 11.33 -8.02
C ALA A 125 4.56 11.64 -9.51
N PRO A 126 4.76 12.91 -9.96
CA PRO A 126 5.10 13.21 -11.35
C PRO A 126 6.38 12.54 -11.87
N ASN A 127 7.36 12.26 -11.00
CA ASN A 127 8.60 11.60 -11.39
C ASN A 127 8.46 10.06 -11.40
N THR A 128 7.66 9.49 -10.48
CA THR A 128 7.56 8.04 -10.33
C THR A 128 6.43 7.40 -11.13
N ILE A 129 5.29 8.08 -11.33
CA ILE A 129 4.15 7.52 -12.08
C ILE A 129 4.53 7.18 -13.53
N PRO A 130 5.09 8.09 -14.34
CA PRO A 130 5.47 7.77 -15.72
C PRO A 130 6.56 6.69 -15.79
N ALA A 131 7.48 6.68 -14.82
CA ALA A 131 8.51 5.65 -14.74
C ALA A 131 7.91 4.27 -14.41
N ALA A 132 6.89 4.22 -13.56
CA ALA A 132 6.14 3.01 -13.26
C ALA A 132 5.37 2.48 -14.46
N GLU A 133 4.66 3.35 -15.17
CA GLU A 133 3.97 3.01 -16.42
C GLU A 133 4.95 2.41 -17.44
N ASN A 134 6.11 3.04 -17.65
CA ASN A 134 7.17 2.54 -18.54
C ASN A 134 7.76 1.19 -18.10
N SER A 135 7.68 0.85 -16.81
CA SER A 135 8.12 -0.45 -16.30
C SER A 135 7.12 -1.58 -16.54
N GLY A 136 5.89 -1.25 -16.97
CA GLY A 136 4.77 -2.19 -17.09
C GLY A 136 4.08 -2.53 -15.76
N ARG A 137 4.54 -1.95 -14.65
CA ARG A 137 3.99 -2.13 -13.30
C ARG A 137 3.55 -0.78 -12.75
N PRO A 138 2.34 -0.32 -13.12
CA PRO A 138 1.87 1.00 -12.69
C PRO A 138 1.62 1.04 -11.18
N ILE A 139 1.69 2.25 -10.63
CA ILE A 139 1.51 2.54 -9.20
C ILE A 139 0.20 3.31 -8.95
N ASP A 140 -0.81 3.03 -9.78
CA ASP A 140 -2.14 3.64 -9.82
C ASP A 140 -3.22 2.72 -9.25
N THR A 141 -2.83 1.69 -8.49
CA THR A 141 -3.74 0.66 -7.96
C THR A 141 -4.91 1.25 -7.17
N ILE A 142 -4.70 2.36 -6.44
CA ILE A 142 -5.78 3.04 -5.71
C ILE A 142 -6.89 3.57 -6.64
N ASP A 143 -6.57 3.92 -7.88
CA ASP A 143 -7.49 4.45 -8.88
C ASP A 143 -8.15 3.32 -9.70
N THR A 144 -7.51 2.16 -9.80
CA THR A 144 -7.94 1.06 -10.70
C THR A 144 -8.58 -0.12 -9.98
N MET A 145 -8.30 -0.32 -8.68
CA MET A 145 -8.71 -1.51 -7.93
C MET A 145 -10.22 -1.74 -7.95
N ARG A 146 -11.05 -0.69 -7.92
CA ARG A 146 -12.51 -0.82 -7.95
C ARG A 146 -12.99 -1.61 -9.16
N GLY A 147 -12.59 -1.15 -10.34
CA GLY A 147 -13.03 -1.72 -11.60
C GLY A 147 -12.49 -3.14 -11.79
N ALA A 148 -11.26 -3.40 -11.33
CA ALA A 148 -10.67 -4.73 -11.36
C ALA A 148 -11.39 -5.72 -10.43
N ILE A 149 -11.75 -5.28 -9.22
CA ILE A 149 -12.55 -6.07 -8.26
C ILE A 149 -13.94 -6.38 -8.84
N GLU A 150 -14.64 -5.37 -9.37
CA GLU A 150 -15.95 -5.55 -10.01
C GLU A 150 -15.85 -6.51 -11.22
N LYS A 151 -14.80 -6.36 -12.04
CA LYS A 151 -14.53 -7.21 -13.21
C LYS A 151 -14.28 -8.68 -12.83
N ALA A 152 -13.66 -8.94 -11.68
CA ALA A 152 -13.44 -10.30 -11.18
C ALA A 152 -14.73 -11.02 -10.76
N GLY A 153 -15.84 -10.29 -10.59
CA GLY A 153 -17.16 -10.84 -10.26
C GLY A 153 -17.65 -10.48 -8.86
N PHE A 154 -16.88 -9.71 -8.08
CA PHE A 154 -17.34 -9.20 -6.80
C PHE A 154 -18.53 -8.25 -6.97
N VAL A 155 -19.42 -8.30 -6.00
CA VAL A 155 -20.62 -7.46 -5.92
C VAL A 155 -20.60 -6.68 -4.61
N ASP A 156 -21.48 -5.67 -4.50
CA ASP A 156 -21.58 -4.83 -3.29
C ASP A 156 -20.25 -4.16 -2.91
N VAL A 157 -19.62 -3.49 -3.89
CA VAL A 157 -18.31 -2.85 -3.73
C VAL A 157 -18.44 -1.49 -3.05
N HIS A 158 -17.81 -1.37 -1.88
CA HIS A 158 -17.75 -0.14 -1.07
C HIS A 158 -16.34 0.43 -1.07
N GLU A 159 -16.24 1.75 -1.17
CA GLU A 159 -14.97 2.47 -1.08
C GLU A 159 -15.04 3.50 0.03
N LYS A 160 -13.94 3.61 0.77
CA LYS A 160 -13.80 4.59 1.84
C LYS A 160 -12.43 5.23 1.74
N GLU A 161 -12.44 6.50 1.36
CA GLU A 161 -11.22 7.29 1.26
C GLU A 161 -10.82 7.87 2.62
N HIS A 162 -9.52 7.82 2.91
CA HIS A 162 -8.93 8.33 4.12
C HIS A 162 -7.70 9.18 3.84
N LYS A 163 -7.60 10.32 4.54
CA LYS A 163 -6.38 11.14 4.54
C LYS A 163 -5.41 10.57 5.56
N LEU A 164 -4.36 9.90 5.09
CA LEU A 164 -3.28 9.38 5.92
C LEU A 164 -2.19 10.45 6.08
N PRO A 165 -2.03 11.07 7.25
CA PRO A 165 -1.03 12.11 7.44
C PRO A 165 0.38 11.59 7.18
N VAL A 166 1.27 12.47 6.72
CA VAL A 166 2.72 12.26 6.68
C VAL A 166 3.33 13.24 7.68
N GLY A 167 3.67 12.72 8.86
CA GLY A 167 4.18 13.51 9.99
C GLY A 167 3.15 13.75 11.10
N PRO A 168 3.61 14.21 12.29
CA PRO A 168 2.79 14.29 13.49
C PRO A 168 1.96 15.59 13.59
N TRP A 169 1.48 16.12 12.46
CA TRP A 169 0.79 17.42 12.41
C TRP A 169 -0.70 17.35 12.76
N ALA A 170 -1.33 16.18 12.60
CA ALA A 170 -2.75 16.00 12.92
C ALA A 170 -3.02 16.31 14.40
N LYS A 171 -4.14 17.00 14.68
CA LYS A 171 -4.55 17.31 16.06
C LYS A 171 -5.05 16.08 16.80
N ASP A 172 -5.75 15.20 16.10
CA ASP A 172 -6.25 13.94 16.62
C ASP A 172 -5.07 13.03 17.05
N PRO A 173 -5.06 12.51 18.30
CA PRO A 173 -3.92 11.72 18.80
C PRO A 173 -3.64 10.45 18.01
N VAL A 174 -4.67 9.81 17.45
CA VAL A 174 -4.52 8.56 16.71
C VAL A 174 -3.96 8.84 15.32
N LEU A 175 -4.51 9.83 14.61
CA LEU A 175 -3.97 10.27 13.32
C LEU A 175 -2.58 10.87 13.45
N LYS A 176 -2.26 11.50 14.59
CA LYS A 176 -0.91 11.98 14.90
C LYS A 176 0.09 10.84 14.96
N GLU A 177 -0.23 9.75 15.66
CA GLU A 177 0.66 8.59 15.72
C GLU A 177 0.72 7.86 14.37
N ALA A 178 -0.40 7.70 13.68
CA ALA A 178 -0.42 7.16 12.31
C ALA A 178 0.47 7.99 11.37
N GLY A 179 0.39 9.32 11.46
CA GLY A 179 1.25 10.22 10.70
C GLY A 179 2.72 10.12 11.06
N ARG A 180 3.03 9.90 12.34
CA ARG A 180 4.41 9.65 12.80
C ARG A 180 4.96 8.35 12.20
N LEU A 181 4.16 7.28 12.18
CA LEU A 181 4.54 6.01 11.55
C LEU A 181 4.70 6.16 10.03
N ASN A 182 3.78 6.85 9.37
CA ASN A 182 3.85 7.07 7.92
C ASN A 182 5.05 7.95 7.51
N TYR A 183 5.40 8.95 8.34
CA TYR A 183 6.65 9.70 8.15
C TYR A 183 7.87 8.78 8.15
N HIS A 184 7.93 7.81 9.08
CA HIS A 184 9.05 6.86 9.11
C HIS A 184 9.06 5.97 7.88
N HIS A 185 7.88 5.50 7.45
CA HIS A 185 7.72 4.72 6.21
C HIS A 185 8.29 5.47 5.00
N TRP A 186 7.90 6.73 4.78
CA TRP A 186 8.48 7.58 3.73
C TRP A 186 9.98 7.79 3.90
N ALA A 187 10.42 8.21 5.09
CA ALA A 187 11.81 8.57 5.34
C ALA A 187 12.77 7.38 5.14
N SER A 188 12.34 6.15 5.43
CA SER A 188 13.13 4.94 5.18
C SER A 188 12.97 4.37 3.77
N GLY A 189 11.82 4.59 3.12
CA GLY A 189 11.44 3.90 1.88
C GLY A 189 11.85 4.62 0.59
N LEU A 190 11.85 5.96 0.58
CA LEU A 190 12.02 6.78 -0.63
C LEU A 190 13.15 6.35 -1.57
N GLU A 191 14.33 6.04 -1.01
CA GLU A 191 15.47 5.62 -1.82
C GLU A 191 15.25 4.24 -2.43
N GLY A 192 14.74 3.28 -1.67
CA GLY A 192 14.42 1.94 -2.17
C GLY A 192 13.34 1.97 -3.26
N TRP A 193 12.30 2.78 -3.07
CA TRP A 193 11.20 2.94 -4.04
C TRP A 193 11.68 3.61 -5.33
N GLY A 194 12.49 4.66 -5.21
CA GLY A 194 12.94 5.46 -6.37
C GLY A 194 14.11 4.85 -7.14
N MET A 195 15.01 4.12 -6.48
CA MET A 195 16.29 3.71 -7.06
C MET A 195 16.12 2.87 -8.33
N TRP A 196 15.33 1.80 -8.26
CA TRP A 196 15.17 0.94 -9.43
C TRP A 196 14.34 1.62 -10.52
N ILE A 197 13.21 2.22 -10.15
CA ILE A 197 12.24 2.74 -11.12
C ILE A 197 12.80 3.96 -11.89
N LEU A 198 13.43 4.90 -11.20
CA LEU A 198 13.95 6.14 -11.82
C LEU A 198 15.23 5.88 -12.63
N THR A 199 16.11 4.99 -12.17
CA THR A 199 17.37 4.68 -12.91
C THR A 199 17.18 3.77 -14.11
N LYS A 200 16.02 3.11 -14.22
CA LYS A 200 15.67 2.25 -15.37
C LYS A 200 14.67 2.89 -16.32
N PHE A 201 13.69 3.60 -15.77
CA PHE A 201 12.51 4.07 -16.50
C PHE A 201 12.21 5.55 -16.28
N GLY A 202 13.11 6.29 -15.63
CA GLY A 202 12.99 7.73 -15.46
C GLY A 202 12.78 8.46 -16.78
N VAL A 203 12.07 9.60 -16.71
CA VAL A 203 11.68 10.42 -17.86
C VAL A 203 12.29 11.82 -17.68
N PRO A 204 12.80 12.48 -18.75
CA PRO A 204 12.82 12.04 -20.16
C PRO A 204 13.84 10.93 -20.47
N GLU A 205 14.85 10.75 -19.62
CA GLU A 205 15.85 9.69 -19.72
C GLU A 205 16.05 9.05 -18.34
N PRO A 206 16.53 7.80 -18.25
CA PRO A 206 16.80 7.16 -16.97
C PRO A 206 17.85 7.93 -16.16
N TRP A 207 17.57 8.11 -14.87
CA TRP A 207 18.42 8.93 -13.99
C TRP A 207 19.70 8.20 -13.60
N ALA A 208 20.76 8.95 -13.32
CA ALA A 208 21.93 8.41 -12.63
C ALA A 208 21.59 8.07 -11.16
N LYS A 209 22.30 7.10 -10.58
CA LYS A 209 22.07 6.69 -9.19
C LYS A 209 22.27 7.84 -8.21
N GLU A 210 23.29 8.65 -8.47
CA GLU A 210 23.66 9.81 -7.67
C GLU A 210 22.55 10.86 -7.67
N GLU A 211 21.87 11.05 -8.81
CA GLU A 211 20.73 11.97 -8.92
C GLU A 211 19.56 11.49 -8.05
N VAL A 212 19.26 10.18 -8.06
CA VAL A 212 18.21 9.62 -7.19
C VAL A 212 18.57 9.76 -5.71
N GLN A 213 19.84 9.57 -5.34
CA GLN A 213 20.29 9.75 -3.96
C GLN A 213 20.16 11.20 -3.49
N VAL A 214 20.56 12.16 -4.32
CA VAL A 214 20.38 13.59 -4.03
C VAL A 214 18.90 13.92 -3.89
N TYR A 215 18.09 13.53 -4.87
CA TYR A 215 16.65 13.77 -4.89
C TYR A 215 15.93 13.23 -3.64
N THR A 216 16.16 11.96 -3.31
CA THR A 216 15.55 11.34 -2.11
C THR A 216 16.12 11.91 -0.82
N GLY A 217 17.36 12.38 -0.82
CA GLY A 217 17.95 13.14 0.28
C GLY A 217 17.22 14.47 0.52
N ASP A 218 16.88 15.20 -0.54
CA ASP A 218 16.18 16.48 -0.48
C ASP A 218 14.70 16.31 -0.09
N LEU A 219 14.02 15.29 -0.62
CA LEU A 219 12.68 14.89 -0.15
C LEU A 219 12.68 14.62 1.37
N ARG A 220 13.67 13.87 1.88
CA ARG A 220 13.82 13.60 3.31
C ARG A 220 14.08 14.87 4.14
N LYS A 221 14.74 15.89 3.59
CA LYS A 221 14.91 17.19 4.27
C LYS A 221 13.58 17.94 4.35
N GLU A 222 12.80 17.95 3.28
CA GLU A 222 11.48 18.61 3.27
C GLU A 222 10.47 17.92 4.19
N LEU A 223 10.46 16.58 4.24
CA LEU A 223 9.60 15.81 5.16
C LEU A 223 9.83 16.15 6.64
N LYS A 224 11.04 16.59 7.02
CA LYS A 224 11.38 16.95 8.40
C LYS A 224 10.80 18.30 8.83
N LYS A 225 10.30 19.11 7.89
CA LYS A 225 9.77 20.44 8.22
C LYS A 225 8.42 20.30 8.94
N PRO A 226 8.31 20.76 10.19
CA PRO A 226 7.16 20.47 11.05
C PRO A 226 5.87 21.20 10.65
N HIS A 227 5.96 22.15 9.71
CA HIS A 227 4.85 23.01 9.31
C HIS A 227 4.09 22.49 8.08
N HIS A 228 4.59 21.47 7.38
CA HIS A 228 3.87 20.94 6.23
C HIS A 228 2.80 19.95 6.70
N HIS A 229 1.54 20.21 6.38
CA HIS A 229 0.42 19.33 6.67
C HIS A 229 0.16 18.37 5.49
N VAL A 230 1.18 17.58 5.18
CA VAL A 230 1.16 16.63 4.06
C VAL A 230 0.37 15.39 4.42
N TYR A 231 -0.41 14.85 3.48
CA TYR A 231 -1.04 13.53 3.59
C TYR A 231 -0.99 12.79 2.25
N GLN A 232 -1.25 11.49 2.31
CA GLN A 232 -1.62 10.65 1.16
C GLN A 232 -3.09 10.25 1.28
N ILE A 233 -3.71 9.97 0.14
CA ILE A 233 -4.99 9.24 0.13
C ILE A 233 -4.70 7.75 0.38
N ALA A 234 -5.53 7.11 1.19
CA ALA A 234 -5.51 5.68 1.48
C ALA A 234 -6.94 5.13 1.60
#